data_AF-A0A5C3MM01-F1
#
_entry.id   AF-A0A5C3MM01-F1
#
_cell.length_a   1.000
_cell.length_b   1.000
_cell.length_c   1.000
_cell.angle_alpha   90.00
_cell.angle_beta   90.00
_cell.angle_gamma   90.00
#
_symmetry.space_group_name_H-M   'P 1'
#
loop_
_entity.id
_entity.type
_entity.pdbx_description
1 polymer ?
#
loop_
_entity_poly.entity_id
_entity_poly.type
_entity_poly.pdbx_seq_one_letter_code
_entity_poly.pdbx_strand_id
1 'polypeptide(L)'
;MTARVTREEKRRSEATICMWPSSQDNPRHIYSVASPALLWYHNLHNQRMTASAQDEPDIPVASRENDSPGGSQSTRKCTYCSNRLPVTDKYKLCERCRIKYREYFKKRQEEKQVLRSELKAYESIAAGPSNASKTAGHAENQEHSPPLRRCGRCRKRVDGTQITKICDDCAAYNRSRTKKARQLAKDEPLTVDQFRSAVSSTSTGIEYDAERVVAVWNGVRSLTETGAVAEASTGRSIYEYQMDVQLFLALRSFFITSSQRLQPMKCLACYAILRDPKVNYRSRARAVADVLSTEIKLRFKKGHRLFSQEGETHAQDMYMCECNIPSSVRVFSRPEDAQGASSPDRCGGLIIVRVAYDDRHPSGLPGEKITVGVDHPTQSSVPHPLQSSGAVRLSS
;
A
#
# COMPACT_ATOMS: atom_id res chain seq x y z
N MET A 1 -53.36 -40.09 27.45
CA MET A 1 -52.33 -40.03 28.51
C MET A 1 -50.98 -40.09 27.84
N THR A 2 -50.43 -38.92 27.57
CA THR A 2 -49.24 -38.66 26.77
C THR A 2 -48.25 -37.92 27.66
N ALA A 3 -47.11 -38.54 27.98
CA ALA A 3 -46.04 -37.89 28.73
C ALA A 3 -44.84 -37.68 27.81
N ARG A 4 -44.55 -36.40 27.54
CA ARG A 4 -43.40 -35.89 26.80
C ARG A 4 -42.14 -36.03 27.65
N VAL A 5 -41.09 -36.59 27.07
CA VAL A 5 -39.72 -36.54 27.61
C VAL A 5 -39.06 -35.28 27.03
N THR A 6 -38.79 -34.30 27.89
CA THR A 6 -38.03 -33.09 27.55
C THR A 6 -36.53 -33.30 27.77
N ARG A 7 -35.77 -32.66 26.88
CA ARG A 7 -34.36 -32.85 26.59
C ARG A 7 -33.55 -31.79 27.36
N GLU A 8 -33.37 -31.97 28.67
CA GLU A 8 -32.75 -30.94 29.52
C GLU A 8 -31.83 -31.48 30.62
N GLU A 9 -31.20 -32.64 30.41
CA GLU A 9 -30.42 -33.32 31.46
C GLU A 9 -29.13 -33.96 30.91
N LYS A 10 -28.41 -33.24 30.05
CA LYS A 10 -27.10 -33.69 29.53
C LYS A 10 -26.09 -32.55 29.29
N ARG A 11 -26.02 -31.58 30.21
CA ARG A 11 -24.98 -30.52 30.23
C ARG A 11 -24.59 -30.03 31.64
N ARG A 12 -24.55 -30.92 32.63
CA ARG A 12 -23.99 -30.62 33.96
C ARG A 12 -23.16 -31.79 34.48
N SER A 13 -21.92 -31.87 34.01
CA SER A 13 -20.82 -32.60 34.68
C SER A 13 -19.54 -32.38 33.90
N GLU A 14 -18.74 -31.40 34.32
CA GLU A 14 -17.26 -31.33 34.20
C GLU A 14 -16.82 -29.90 34.57
N ALA A 15 -16.87 -29.59 35.87
CA ALA A 15 -16.18 -28.47 36.46
C ALA A 15 -15.13 -29.05 37.40
N THR A 16 -13.97 -29.39 36.84
CA THR A 16 -12.81 -29.83 37.61
C THR A 16 -12.01 -28.60 38.00
N ILE A 17 -11.96 -28.40 39.31
CA ILE A 17 -11.17 -27.45 40.08
C ILE A 17 -9.69 -27.83 39.94
N CYS A 18 -8.84 -26.87 39.57
CA CYS A 18 -7.40 -26.94 39.85
C CYS A 18 -6.97 -25.64 40.54
N MET A 19 -6.61 -25.79 41.81
CA MET A 19 -5.95 -24.78 42.63
C MET A 19 -4.58 -24.45 42.04
N TRP A 20 -4.23 -23.17 42.00
CA TRP A 20 -2.86 -22.69 41.82
C TRP A 20 -2.19 -22.56 43.19
N PRO A 21 -0.94 -23.02 43.37
CA PRO A 21 -0.10 -22.55 44.46
C PRO A 21 0.60 -21.25 44.05
N SER A 22 0.63 -20.30 44.99
CA SER A 22 1.48 -19.12 44.97
C SER A 22 2.95 -19.49 44.94
N SER A 23 3.72 -18.89 44.03
CA SER A 23 5.18 -18.73 44.17
C SER A 23 5.62 -17.43 43.52
N GLN A 24 6.45 -16.72 44.26
CA GLN A 24 7.08 -15.44 43.95
C GLN A 24 8.15 -15.57 42.86
N ASP A 25 8.46 -14.43 42.24
CA ASP A 25 9.66 -14.07 41.47
C ASP A 25 9.98 -14.79 40.14
N ASN A 26 9.64 -14.16 39.00
CA ASN A 26 10.52 -14.02 37.81
C ASN A 26 9.93 -13.10 36.71
N PRO A 27 10.75 -12.47 35.84
CA PRO A 27 10.36 -11.38 34.96
C PRO A 27 9.62 -11.87 33.70
N ARG A 28 8.68 -11.04 33.27
CA ARG A 28 7.69 -11.29 32.21
C ARG A 28 8.34 -11.49 30.82
N HIS A 29 8.43 -12.74 30.37
CA HIS A 29 8.41 -13.07 28.94
C HIS A 29 6.96 -13.10 28.44
N ILE A 30 6.60 -12.14 27.60
CA ILE A 30 5.31 -12.13 26.89
C ILE A 30 5.47 -12.99 25.64
N TYR A 31 4.95 -14.23 25.67
CA TYR A 31 4.71 -14.98 24.44
C TYR A 31 3.52 -14.36 23.71
N SER A 32 3.77 -13.84 22.51
CA SER A 32 2.75 -13.43 21.56
C SER A 32 1.99 -14.67 21.09
N VAL A 33 0.71 -14.77 21.49
CA VAL A 33 -0.19 -15.82 21.00
C VAL A 33 -0.47 -15.52 19.52
N ALA A 34 0.11 -16.30 18.61
CA ALA A 34 -0.20 -16.21 17.20
C ALA A 34 -1.70 -16.47 16.99
N SER A 35 -2.35 -15.60 16.21
CA SER A 35 -3.77 -15.72 15.90
C SER A 35 -4.07 -17.07 15.22
N PRO A 36 -5.10 -17.83 15.66
CA PRO A 36 -5.48 -19.11 15.06
C PRO A 36 -5.71 -19.08 13.54
N ALA A 37 -6.05 -17.90 12.99
CA ALA A 37 -6.22 -17.69 11.56
C ALA A 37 -4.92 -17.83 10.75
N LEU A 38 -3.76 -17.47 11.31
CA LEU A 38 -2.46 -17.59 10.64
C LEU A 38 -1.97 -19.04 10.62
N LEU A 39 -2.24 -19.79 11.70
CA LEU A 39 -1.94 -21.23 11.76
C LEU A 39 -2.80 -22.04 10.78
N TRP A 40 -4.07 -21.66 10.58
CA TRP A 40 -4.94 -22.30 9.58
C TRP A 40 -4.47 -22.04 8.14
N TYR A 41 -4.05 -20.80 7.84
CA TYR A 41 -3.56 -20.43 6.50
C TYR A 41 -2.25 -21.15 6.12
N HIS A 42 -1.34 -21.32 7.09
CA HIS A 42 -0.08 -22.03 6.88
C HIS A 42 -0.29 -23.53 6.61
N ASN A 43 -1.30 -24.14 7.25
CA ASN A 43 -1.60 -25.56 7.09
C ASN A 43 -2.29 -25.87 5.74
N LEU A 44 -3.15 -24.97 5.27
CA LEU A 44 -3.84 -25.10 3.97
C LEU A 44 -2.86 -24.96 2.78
N HIS A 45 -1.82 -24.14 2.93
CA HIS A 45 -0.81 -23.93 1.89
C HIS A 45 0.14 -25.13 1.74
N ASN A 46 0.47 -25.80 2.84
CA ASN A 46 1.33 -27.00 2.81
C ASN A 46 0.61 -28.23 2.23
N GLN A 47 -0.69 -28.42 2.52
CA GLN A 47 -1.47 -29.52 1.95
C GLN A 47 -1.69 -29.39 0.43
N ARG A 48 -1.66 -28.18 -0.13
CA ARG A 48 -1.81 -27.95 -1.57
C ARG A 48 -0.54 -28.23 -2.38
N MET A 49 0.64 -28.14 -1.76
CA MET A 49 1.91 -28.39 -2.46
C MET A 49 2.22 -29.89 -2.60
N THR A 50 1.72 -30.74 -1.71
CA THR A 50 1.95 -32.19 -1.78
C THR A 50 1.00 -32.94 -2.71
N ALA A 51 -0.08 -32.30 -3.18
CA ALA A 51 -1.14 -32.95 -3.96
C ALA A 51 -0.96 -32.88 -5.50
N SER A 52 0.16 -32.36 -6.02
CA SER A 52 0.39 -32.20 -7.48
C SER A 52 1.56 -33.01 -8.04
N ALA A 53 1.99 -34.08 -7.36
CA ALA A 53 3.18 -34.84 -7.76
C ALA A 53 2.93 -36.21 -8.40
N GLN A 54 1.69 -36.61 -8.73
CA GLN A 54 1.44 -37.92 -9.36
C GLN A 54 0.46 -37.80 -10.53
N ASP A 55 0.79 -38.54 -11.60
CA ASP A 55 0.07 -38.76 -12.87
C ASP A 55 0.42 -37.85 -14.07
N GLU A 56 1.58 -38.11 -14.70
CA GLU A 56 1.78 -37.92 -16.14
C GLU A 56 1.62 -39.29 -16.84
N PRO A 57 0.65 -39.47 -17.77
CA PRO A 57 0.53 -40.71 -18.53
C PRO A 57 1.53 -40.77 -19.69
N ASP A 58 2.24 -41.88 -19.80
CA ASP A 58 3.14 -42.22 -20.92
C ASP A 58 2.38 -42.24 -22.26
N ILE A 59 2.80 -41.38 -23.19
CA ILE A 59 2.30 -41.37 -24.57
C ILE A 59 3.24 -42.22 -25.43
N PRO A 60 2.72 -43.19 -26.20
CA PRO A 60 3.55 -44.07 -27.04
C PRO A 60 4.17 -43.28 -28.20
N VAL A 61 5.49 -43.40 -28.31
CA VAL A 61 6.31 -42.91 -29.41
C VAL A 61 5.98 -43.74 -30.66
N ALA A 62 5.19 -43.16 -31.57
CA ALA A 62 4.93 -43.74 -32.88
C ALA A 62 6.02 -43.34 -33.89
N SER A 63 6.38 -44.34 -34.68
CA SER A 63 7.55 -44.45 -35.55
C SER A 63 7.56 -43.53 -36.77
N ARG A 64 8.81 -43.27 -37.20
CA ARG A 64 9.32 -43.00 -38.56
C ARG A 64 8.31 -43.12 -39.70
N GLU A 65 8.29 -42.10 -40.58
CA GLU A 65 8.37 -42.32 -42.03
C GLU A 65 8.63 -41.02 -42.84
N ASN A 66 9.49 -41.17 -43.85
CA ASN A 66 9.56 -40.47 -45.14
C ASN A 66 10.11 -39.04 -45.22
N ASP A 67 11.43 -38.97 -45.47
CA ASP A 67 12.15 -37.83 -46.04
C ASP A 67 11.71 -37.58 -47.49
N SER A 68 10.82 -36.61 -47.70
CA SER A 68 10.62 -35.95 -49.00
C SER A 68 11.46 -34.67 -49.06
N PRO A 69 12.31 -34.49 -50.09
CA PRO A 69 13.11 -33.28 -50.24
C PRO A 69 12.27 -32.16 -50.87
N GLY A 70 12.49 -30.92 -50.43
CA GLY A 70 12.32 -29.77 -51.33
C GLY A 70 11.22 -28.79 -51.00
N GLY A 71 11.30 -28.18 -49.82
CA GLY A 71 10.62 -26.92 -49.55
C GLY A 71 10.99 -26.45 -48.17
N SER A 72 12.06 -25.66 -48.03
CA SER A 72 12.45 -25.05 -46.76
C SER A 72 11.37 -24.04 -46.35
N GLN A 73 10.28 -24.54 -45.77
CA GLN A 73 9.24 -23.70 -45.19
C GLN A 73 9.92 -22.90 -44.08
N SER A 74 9.95 -21.58 -44.25
CA SER A 74 10.52 -20.70 -43.25
C SER A 74 9.78 -20.93 -41.93
N THR A 75 10.55 -21.24 -40.88
CA THR A 75 10.02 -21.41 -39.51
C THR A 75 10.47 -20.25 -38.64
N ARG A 76 9.59 -19.74 -37.80
CA ARG A 76 9.92 -18.81 -36.70
C ARG A 76 9.94 -19.54 -35.36
N LYS A 77 10.53 -18.96 -34.32
CA LYS A 77 10.53 -19.56 -32.97
C LYS A 77 9.40 -18.98 -32.12
N CYS A 78 8.75 -19.83 -31.34
CA CYS A 78 7.80 -19.44 -30.28
C CYS A 78 8.51 -18.53 -29.27
N THR A 79 7.91 -17.40 -28.92
CA THR A 79 8.52 -16.41 -28.00
C THR A 79 8.65 -16.89 -26.55
N TYR A 80 8.01 -18.01 -26.18
CA TYR A 80 8.01 -18.52 -24.80
C TYR A 80 8.87 -19.78 -24.64
N CYS A 81 8.64 -20.81 -25.45
CA CYS A 81 9.36 -22.10 -25.35
C CYS A 81 10.36 -22.36 -26.48
N SER A 82 10.56 -21.41 -27.41
CA SER A 82 11.43 -21.55 -28.58
C SER A 82 11.10 -22.65 -29.60
N ASN A 83 9.97 -23.36 -29.44
CA ASN A 83 9.49 -24.33 -30.45
C ASN A 83 9.36 -23.68 -31.83
N ARG A 84 9.73 -24.42 -32.88
CA ARG A 84 9.60 -23.95 -34.26
C ARG A 84 8.12 -23.92 -34.66
N LEU A 85 7.70 -22.79 -35.22
CA LEU A 85 6.36 -22.51 -35.72
C LEU A 85 6.46 -22.19 -37.21
N PRO A 86 5.50 -22.59 -38.04
CA PRO A 86 5.47 -22.17 -39.43
C PRO A 86 5.28 -20.64 -39.49
N VAL A 87 5.95 -19.98 -40.44
CA VAL A 87 5.83 -18.51 -40.61
C VAL A 87 4.40 -18.09 -40.99
N THR A 88 3.62 -19.01 -41.58
CA THR A 88 2.19 -18.83 -41.87
C THR A 88 1.30 -18.81 -40.63
N ASP A 89 1.78 -19.27 -39.47
CA ASP A 89 1.01 -19.22 -38.24
C ASP A 89 0.71 -17.76 -37.88
N LYS A 90 -0.52 -17.46 -37.47
CA LYS A 90 -0.92 -16.11 -37.07
C LYS A 90 -0.36 -15.72 -35.70
N TYR A 91 -0.04 -16.69 -34.85
CA TYR A 91 0.26 -16.44 -33.42
C TYR A 91 1.74 -16.58 -33.07
N LYS A 92 2.28 -15.63 -32.29
CA LYS A 92 3.69 -15.61 -31.86
C LYS A 92 4.06 -16.73 -30.86
N LEU A 93 3.06 -17.39 -30.30
CA LEU A 93 3.18 -18.44 -29.29
C LEU A 93 2.69 -19.76 -29.91
N CYS A 94 3.38 -20.86 -29.59
CA CYS A 94 2.91 -22.19 -29.96
C CYS A 94 1.59 -22.50 -29.24
N GLU A 95 0.79 -23.42 -29.79
CA GLU A 95 -0.54 -23.73 -29.25
C GLU A 95 -0.49 -24.13 -27.76
N ARG A 96 0.50 -24.95 -27.37
CA ARG A 96 0.72 -25.33 -25.97
C ARG A 96 0.96 -24.13 -25.05
N CYS A 97 1.78 -23.17 -25.48
CA CYS A 97 2.02 -21.94 -24.71
C CYS A 97 0.80 -21.01 -24.70
N ARG A 98 -0.01 -20.99 -25.78
CA ARG A 98 -1.25 -20.20 -25.84
C ARG A 98 -2.29 -20.74 -24.86
N ILE A 99 -2.45 -22.05 -24.77
CA ILE A 99 -3.35 -22.69 -23.80
C ILE A 99 -2.93 -22.32 -22.38
N LYS A 100 -1.66 -22.53 -22.02
CA LYS A 100 -1.11 -22.13 -20.71
C LYS A 100 -1.35 -20.66 -20.39
N TYR A 101 -1.17 -19.77 -21.38
CA TYR A 101 -1.40 -18.34 -21.19
C TYR A 101 -2.88 -18.01 -20.96
N ARG A 102 -3.81 -18.69 -21.65
CA ARG A 102 -5.26 -18.54 -21.43
C ARG A 102 -5.66 -19.01 -20.04
N GLU A 103 -5.14 -20.15 -19.59
CA GLU A 103 -5.38 -20.68 -18.25
C GLU A 103 -4.86 -19.74 -17.17
N TYR A 104 -3.62 -19.26 -17.31
CA TYR A 104 -3.05 -18.27 -16.40
C TYR A 104 -3.90 -17.00 -16.33
N PHE A 105 -4.35 -16.49 -17.48
CA PHE A 105 -5.21 -15.31 -17.53
C PHE A 105 -6.57 -15.55 -16.87
N LYS A 106 -7.18 -16.72 -17.08
CA LYS A 106 -8.45 -17.12 -16.44
C LYS A 106 -8.29 -17.17 -14.92
N LYS A 107 -7.26 -17.86 -14.43
CA LYS A 107 -6.94 -17.94 -12.99
C LYS A 107 -6.75 -16.55 -12.37
N ARG A 108 -6.03 -15.66 -13.06
CA ARG A 108 -5.84 -14.28 -12.58
C ARG A 108 -7.14 -13.45 -12.55
N GLN A 109 -8.09 -13.70 -13.44
CA GLN A 109 -9.41 -13.06 -13.39
C GLN A 109 -10.25 -13.60 -12.24
N GLU A 110 -10.20 -14.91 -11.98
CA GLU A 110 -10.89 -15.55 -10.85
C GLU A 110 -10.36 -15.01 -9.52
N GLU A 111 -9.03 -14.94 -9.34
CA GLU A 111 -8.40 -14.35 -8.15
C GLU A 111 -8.83 -12.89 -7.93
N LYS A 112 -8.89 -12.10 -9.01
CA LYS A 112 -9.37 -10.71 -8.96
C LYS A 112 -10.85 -10.63 -8.59
N GLN A 113 -11.67 -11.56 -9.04
CA GLN A 113 -13.09 -11.63 -8.72
C GLN A 113 -13.31 -12.00 -7.25
N VAL A 114 -12.52 -12.94 -6.71
CA VAL A 114 -12.53 -13.31 -5.29
C VAL A 114 -12.17 -12.08 -4.43
N LEU A 115 -11.04 -11.43 -4.70
CA LEU A 115 -10.63 -10.21 -3.98
C LEU A 115 -11.70 -9.10 -4.02
N ARG A 116 -12.36 -8.92 -5.17
CA ARG A 116 -13.44 -7.95 -5.31
C ARG A 116 -14.68 -8.32 -4.48
N SER A 117 -15.01 -9.62 -4.41
CA SER A 117 -16.12 -10.10 -3.59
C SER A 117 -15.83 -9.96 -2.09
N GLU A 118 -14.59 -10.23 -1.66
CA GLU A 118 -14.14 -10.03 -0.29
C GLU A 118 -14.19 -8.56 0.11
N LEU A 119 -13.67 -7.66 -0.72
CA LEU A 119 -13.77 -6.21 -0.48
C LEU A 119 -15.22 -5.75 -0.32
N LYS A 120 -16.14 -6.26 -1.16
CA LYS A 120 -17.57 -5.93 -1.07
C LYS A 120 -18.20 -6.47 0.22
N ALA A 121 -17.78 -7.66 0.69
CA ALA A 121 -18.22 -8.21 1.97
C ALA A 121 -17.73 -7.34 3.15
N TYR A 122 -16.47 -6.90 3.14
CA TYR A 122 -15.94 -5.96 4.13
C TYR A 122 -16.67 -4.61 4.13
N GLU A 123 -16.99 -4.06 2.95
CA GLU A 123 -17.79 -2.83 2.84
C GLU A 123 -19.19 -3.00 3.43
N SER A 124 -19.79 -4.18 3.27
CA SER A 124 -21.13 -4.49 3.79
C SER A 124 -21.13 -4.60 5.32
N ILE A 125 -20.07 -5.18 5.90
CA ILE A 125 -19.88 -5.23 7.36
C ILE A 125 -19.61 -3.83 7.92
N ALA A 126 -18.78 -3.03 7.23
CA ALA A 126 -18.42 -1.69 7.66
C ALA A 126 -19.60 -0.69 7.60
N ALA A 127 -20.56 -0.91 6.71
CA ALA A 127 -21.75 -0.05 6.60
C ALA A 127 -22.68 -0.12 7.84
N GLY A 128 -22.57 -1.18 8.65
CA GLY A 128 -23.39 -1.38 9.84
C GLY A 128 -24.91 -1.52 9.53
N PRO A 129 -25.69 -2.09 10.45
CA PRO A 129 -27.15 -2.09 10.35
C PRO A 129 -27.69 -0.69 10.71
N SER A 130 -27.58 0.27 9.80
CA SER A 130 -28.18 1.59 9.99
C SER A 130 -29.71 1.51 9.79
N ASN A 131 -30.43 1.37 10.90
CA ASN A 131 -31.83 1.80 11.14
C ASN A 131 -32.81 1.65 9.95
N ALA A 132 -33.14 0.42 9.56
CA ALA A 132 -34.27 0.13 8.67
C ALA A 132 -35.64 0.07 9.40
N SER A 133 -35.73 0.57 10.64
CA SER A 133 -36.97 0.58 11.42
C SER A 133 -37.41 2.01 11.71
N LYS A 134 -38.15 2.62 10.77
CA LYS A 134 -39.26 3.58 10.98
C LYS A 134 -39.52 4.33 9.67
N THR A 135 -40.45 3.84 8.87
CA THR A 135 -41.43 4.63 8.10
C THR A 135 -42.35 3.66 7.36
N ALA A 136 -43.33 3.12 8.07
CA ALA A 136 -44.57 2.62 7.48
C ALA A 136 -45.64 3.66 7.81
N GLY A 137 -46.09 4.41 6.81
CA GLY A 137 -47.17 5.39 6.97
C GLY A 137 -47.15 6.47 5.89
N HIS A 138 -48.25 6.55 5.15
CA HIS A 138 -48.62 7.54 4.14
C HIS A 138 -47.99 7.44 2.75
N ALA A 139 -48.65 6.62 1.92
CA ALA A 139 -48.66 6.78 0.47
C ALA A 139 -49.64 7.91 0.11
N GLU A 140 -49.11 9.09 -0.16
CA GLU A 140 -49.81 10.16 -0.85
C GLU A 140 -48.98 10.53 -2.08
N ASN A 141 -49.60 10.48 -3.25
CA ASN A 141 -48.99 10.74 -4.56
C ASN A 141 -48.52 12.20 -4.67
N GLN A 142 -47.38 12.51 -4.08
CA GLN A 142 -46.64 13.72 -4.41
C GLN A 142 -45.65 13.38 -5.52
N GLU A 143 -45.77 14.07 -6.67
CA GLU A 143 -44.77 14.09 -7.73
C GLU A 143 -43.43 14.56 -7.16
N HIS A 144 -42.66 13.62 -6.60
CA HIS A 144 -41.33 13.86 -6.09
C HIS A 144 -40.40 14.06 -7.28
N SER A 145 -40.24 15.33 -7.67
CA SER A 145 -39.17 15.75 -8.58
C SER A 145 -37.84 15.16 -8.08
N PRO A 146 -37.12 14.39 -8.92
CA PRO A 146 -35.92 13.69 -8.50
C PRO A 146 -34.90 14.70 -7.93
N PRO A 147 -34.25 14.37 -6.80
CA PRO A 147 -33.37 15.31 -6.12
C PRO A 147 -32.22 15.72 -7.04
N LEU A 148 -32.11 17.01 -7.29
CA LEU A 148 -31.02 17.61 -8.06
C LEU A 148 -29.67 17.26 -7.42
N ARG A 149 -28.78 16.62 -8.19
CA ARG A 149 -27.43 16.30 -7.74
C ARG A 149 -26.45 17.39 -8.18
N ARG A 150 -25.29 17.48 -7.53
CA ARG A 150 -24.21 18.39 -7.97
C ARG A 150 -23.17 17.62 -8.78
N CYS A 151 -22.78 18.15 -9.93
CA CYS A 151 -21.67 17.63 -10.73
C CYS A 151 -20.40 17.55 -9.88
N GLY A 152 -19.76 16.38 -9.82
CA GLY A 152 -18.56 16.15 -9.01
C GLY A 152 -17.35 16.99 -9.44
N ARG A 153 -17.40 17.61 -10.62
CA ARG A 153 -16.30 18.43 -11.17
C ARG A 153 -16.55 19.93 -11.05
N CYS A 154 -17.61 20.44 -11.67
CA CYS A 154 -17.91 21.88 -11.70
C CYS A 154 -18.96 22.33 -10.67
N ARG A 155 -19.53 21.41 -9.89
CA ARG A 155 -20.57 21.66 -8.87
C ARG A 155 -21.89 22.24 -9.38
N LYS A 156 -22.10 22.38 -10.70
CA LYS A 156 -23.40 22.72 -11.30
C LYS A 156 -24.46 21.69 -10.90
N ARG A 157 -25.70 22.12 -10.70
CA ARG A 157 -26.84 21.22 -10.46
C ARG A 157 -27.14 20.45 -11.75
N VAL A 158 -27.31 19.14 -11.63
CA VAL A 158 -27.65 18.21 -12.71
C VAL A 158 -28.90 17.45 -12.33
N ASP A 159 -29.70 17.12 -13.33
CA ASP A 159 -30.90 16.31 -13.15
C ASP A 159 -30.52 14.93 -12.56
N GLY A 160 -31.25 14.49 -11.55
CA GLY A 160 -31.03 13.23 -10.85
C GLY A 160 -31.26 12.00 -11.73
N THR A 161 -31.88 12.18 -12.89
CA THR A 161 -32.09 11.15 -13.92
C THR A 161 -30.80 10.75 -14.65
N GLN A 162 -29.77 11.61 -14.67
CA GLN A 162 -28.50 11.30 -15.33
C GLN A 162 -27.70 10.26 -14.53
N ILE A 163 -27.40 9.13 -15.17
CA ILE A 163 -26.62 8.02 -14.58
C ILE A 163 -25.20 8.47 -14.18
N THR A 164 -24.65 9.47 -14.88
CA THR A 164 -23.27 9.94 -14.68
C THR A 164 -23.17 11.04 -13.63
N LYS A 165 -22.18 10.93 -12.72
CA LYS A 165 -21.90 11.92 -11.65
C LYS A 165 -21.35 13.28 -12.15
N ILE A 166 -21.35 13.52 -13.46
CA ILE A 166 -20.68 14.65 -14.12
C ILE A 166 -21.68 15.27 -15.11
N CYS A 167 -21.77 16.60 -15.16
CA CYS A 167 -22.66 17.28 -16.10
C CYS A 167 -22.19 17.10 -17.55
N ASP A 168 -23.11 17.31 -18.49
CA ASP A 168 -22.85 17.16 -19.92
C ASP A 168 -21.67 18.00 -20.42
N ASP A 169 -21.52 19.23 -19.93
CA ASP A 169 -20.35 20.09 -20.24
C ASP A 169 -19.03 19.43 -19.84
N CYS A 170 -18.96 18.87 -18.62
CA CYS A 170 -17.76 18.23 -18.10
C CYS A 170 -17.50 16.88 -18.78
N ALA A 171 -18.56 16.16 -19.17
CA ALA A 171 -18.47 14.94 -19.95
C ALA A 171 -17.95 15.26 -21.38
N ALA A 172 -18.47 16.29 -22.02
CA ALA A 172 -18.00 16.78 -23.33
C ALA A 172 -16.53 17.22 -23.28
N TYR A 173 -16.14 17.96 -22.23
CA TYR A 173 -14.74 18.32 -22.01
C TYR A 173 -13.83 17.10 -21.89
N ASN A 174 -14.24 16.07 -21.13
CA ASN A 174 -13.48 14.82 -21.01
C ASN A 174 -13.37 14.06 -22.33
N ARG A 175 -14.44 14.04 -23.14
CA ARG A 175 -14.41 13.46 -24.49
C ARG A 175 -13.45 14.23 -25.41
N SER A 176 -13.46 15.57 -25.37
CA SER A 176 -12.54 16.39 -26.15
C SER A 176 -11.08 16.18 -25.73
N ARG A 177 -10.80 16.14 -24.42
CA ARG A 177 -9.45 15.86 -23.89
C ARG A 177 -8.93 14.49 -24.26
N THR A 178 -9.76 13.44 -24.19
CA THR A 178 -9.36 12.08 -24.59
C THR A 178 -9.15 11.97 -26.10
N LYS A 179 -9.96 12.67 -26.92
CA LYS A 179 -9.74 12.78 -28.36
C LYS A 179 -8.42 13.46 -28.68
N LYS A 180 -8.12 14.61 -28.04
CA LYS A 180 -6.84 15.32 -28.19
C LYS A 180 -5.64 14.47 -27.75
N ALA A 181 -5.75 13.77 -26.62
CA ALA A 181 -4.70 12.86 -26.15
C ALA A 181 -4.46 11.68 -27.13
N ARG A 182 -5.52 11.12 -27.72
CA ARG A 182 -5.40 10.09 -28.76
C ARG A 182 -4.79 10.63 -30.05
N GLN A 183 -5.04 11.91 -30.38
CA GLN A 183 -4.47 12.56 -31.56
C GLN A 183 -2.97 12.81 -31.34
N LEU A 184 -2.59 13.38 -30.18
CA LEU A 184 -1.19 13.54 -29.78
C LEU A 184 -0.43 12.21 -29.67
N ALA A 185 -1.11 11.10 -29.38
CA ALA A 185 -0.49 9.76 -29.36
C ALA A 185 -0.37 9.13 -30.76
N LYS A 186 -1.07 9.67 -31.77
CA LYS A 186 -0.91 9.30 -33.18
C LYS A 186 0.15 10.15 -33.86
N ASP A 187 0.33 11.37 -33.40
CA ASP A 187 1.44 12.21 -33.81
C ASP A 187 2.74 11.56 -33.31
N GLU A 188 3.66 11.35 -34.25
CA GLU A 188 4.92 10.62 -34.05
C GLU A 188 5.70 11.21 -32.85
N PRO A 189 6.27 10.38 -31.96
CA PRO A 189 6.94 10.88 -30.77
C PRO A 189 8.05 11.86 -31.15
N LEU A 190 8.02 13.04 -30.52
CA LEU A 190 9.08 14.05 -30.62
C LEU A 190 10.44 13.37 -30.45
N THR A 191 11.36 13.71 -31.33
CA THR A 191 12.73 13.21 -31.25
C THR A 191 13.37 13.67 -29.93
N VAL A 192 14.33 12.90 -29.43
CA VAL A 192 15.02 13.14 -28.15
C VAL A 192 15.57 14.57 -28.05
N ASP A 193 15.93 15.18 -29.19
CA ASP A 193 16.47 16.54 -29.27
C ASP A 193 15.42 17.64 -29.05
N GLN A 194 14.17 17.41 -29.43
CA GLN A 194 13.07 18.34 -29.19
C GLN A 194 12.65 18.35 -27.71
N PHE A 195 12.81 17.23 -27.02
CA PHE A 195 12.56 17.13 -25.58
C PHE A 195 13.64 17.86 -24.75
N ARG A 196 14.91 17.80 -25.16
CA ARG A 196 16.02 18.52 -24.49
C ARG A 196 15.86 20.04 -24.52
N SER A 197 15.34 20.60 -25.63
CA SER A 197 15.16 22.05 -25.75
C SER A 197 14.04 22.60 -24.85
N ALA A 198 13.02 21.81 -24.53
CA ALA A 198 11.87 22.25 -23.73
C ALA A 198 12.13 22.25 -22.21
N VAL A 199 13.12 21.49 -21.74
CA VAL A 199 13.43 21.34 -20.30
C VAL A 199 14.34 22.46 -19.78
N SER A 200 14.99 23.22 -20.67
CA SER A 200 15.95 24.27 -20.29
C SER A 200 15.29 25.59 -19.83
N SER A 201 13.95 25.67 -19.81
CA SER A 201 13.23 26.95 -19.74
C SER A 201 12.42 27.18 -18.47
N THR A 202 12.50 26.32 -17.44
CA THR A 202 11.56 26.40 -16.31
C THR A 202 12.22 26.15 -14.95
N SER A 203 12.74 27.22 -14.33
CA SER A 203 13.05 27.24 -12.89
C SER A 203 12.61 28.54 -12.23
N THR A 204 11.48 28.48 -11.50
CA THR A 204 11.12 29.37 -10.40
C THR A 204 10.82 28.43 -9.22
N GLY A 205 11.37 28.58 -8.02
CA GLY A 205 11.47 29.78 -7.20
C GLY A 205 10.64 29.51 -5.93
N ILE A 206 11.13 28.60 -5.08
CA ILE A 206 10.60 28.35 -3.73
C ILE A 206 11.80 28.21 -2.81
N GLU A 207 12.12 29.28 -2.07
CA GLU A 207 13.06 29.23 -0.96
C GLU A 207 12.44 28.40 0.17
N TYR A 208 13.05 27.25 0.45
CA TYR A 208 12.87 26.55 1.71
C TYR A 208 14.05 26.90 2.62
N ASP A 209 13.76 27.10 3.90
CA ASP A 209 14.73 27.29 4.98
C ASP A 209 15.76 26.13 4.97
N ALA A 210 16.91 26.41 4.35
CA ALA A 210 17.94 25.41 4.05
C ALA A 210 18.59 24.86 5.33
N GLU A 211 18.65 25.64 6.40
CA GLU A 211 19.31 25.25 7.66
C GLU A 211 18.55 24.12 8.36
N ARG A 212 17.21 24.18 8.33
CA ARG A 212 16.36 23.13 8.91
C ARG A 212 16.44 21.82 8.12
N VAL A 213 16.55 21.91 6.80
CA VAL A 213 16.77 20.73 5.94
C VAL A 213 18.15 20.12 6.19
N VAL A 214 19.19 20.94 6.37
CA VAL A 214 20.55 20.48 6.67
C VAL A 214 20.65 19.84 8.06
N ALA A 215 19.99 20.39 9.08
CA ALA A 215 19.97 19.79 10.43
C ALA A 215 19.27 18.42 10.45
N VAL A 216 18.12 18.32 9.77
CA VAL A 216 17.43 17.05 9.54
C VAL A 216 18.30 16.07 8.74
N TRP A 217 18.94 16.56 7.68
CA TRP A 217 19.81 15.78 6.83
C TRP A 217 20.98 15.18 7.60
N ASN A 218 21.62 15.95 8.49
CA ASN A 218 22.70 15.45 9.34
C ASN A 218 22.19 14.42 10.37
N GLY A 219 20.97 14.56 10.89
CA GLY A 219 20.33 13.55 11.74
C GLY A 219 20.01 12.25 11.01
N VAL A 220 19.51 12.33 9.77
CA VAL A 220 19.22 11.17 8.91
C VAL A 220 20.49 10.50 8.39
N ARG A 221 21.52 11.30 8.07
CA ARG A 221 22.85 10.83 7.70
C ARG A 221 23.50 10.10 8.86
N SER A 222 23.40 10.62 10.08
CA SER A 222 23.82 9.90 11.28
C SER A 222 23.07 8.56 11.41
N LEU A 223 21.76 8.51 11.21
CA LEU A 223 20.97 7.26 11.25
C LEU A 223 21.34 6.23 10.15
N THR A 224 22.02 6.65 9.08
CA THR A 224 22.34 5.80 7.93
C THR A 224 23.82 5.47 7.78
N GLU A 225 24.73 6.30 8.30
CA GLU A 225 26.19 6.10 8.28
C GLU A 225 26.72 5.48 9.58
N THR A 226 26.06 5.69 10.74
CA THR A 226 26.38 4.89 11.93
C THR A 226 25.66 3.55 11.85
N GLY A 227 26.32 2.54 11.28
CA GLY A 227 25.99 1.13 11.47
C GLY A 227 26.11 0.62 12.92
N ALA A 228 26.08 1.54 13.89
CA ALA A 228 26.05 1.32 15.32
C ALA A 228 24.76 1.92 15.88
N VAL A 229 23.63 1.26 15.60
CA VAL A 229 22.46 1.40 16.45
C VAL A 229 22.84 0.73 17.77
N ALA A 230 23.04 1.55 18.79
CA ALA A 230 23.20 1.08 20.16
C ALA A 230 22.07 0.09 20.48
N GLU A 231 22.49 -1.06 21.00
CA GLU A 231 21.67 -2.20 21.38
C GLU A 231 20.52 -1.78 22.30
N ALA A 232 19.33 -1.61 21.73
CA ALA A 232 18.09 -1.70 22.47
C ALA A 232 17.13 -2.57 21.65
N SER A 233 17.02 -3.82 22.11
CA SER A 233 16.28 -4.96 21.55
C SER A 233 16.98 -5.71 20.41
N THR A 234 17.61 -6.82 20.81
CA THR A 234 18.11 -7.95 20.02
C THR A 234 16.98 -8.61 19.21
N GLY A 235 16.49 -7.90 18.19
CA GLY A 235 15.73 -8.47 17.10
C GLY A 235 16.70 -9.00 16.05
N ARG A 236 16.89 -10.32 15.99
CA ARG A 236 17.62 -11.00 14.91
C ARG A 236 17.06 -10.48 13.58
N SER A 237 17.84 -9.67 12.84
CA SER A 237 17.50 -9.23 11.48
C SER A 237 17.61 -10.45 10.56
N ILE A 238 16.61 -11.32 10.64
CA ILE A 238 16.42 -12.37 9.66
C ILE A 238 15.99 -11.63 8.40
N TYR A 239 16.92 -11.53 7.44
CA TYR A 239 16.66 -11.07 6.08
C TYR A 239 15.78 -12.11 5.39
N GLU A 240 14.52 -12.19 5.80
CA GLU A 240 13.52 -12.92 5.06
C GLU A 240 13.11 -12.00 3.91
N TYR A 241 13.12 -12.52 2.68
CA TYR A 241 12.56 -11.83 1.51
C TYR A 241 11.05 -11.76 1.70
N GLN A 242 10.62 -10.85 2.57
CA GLN A 242 9.24 -10.64 2.88
C GLN A 242 8.56 -10.07 1.64
N MET A 243 7.42 -10.65 1.32
CA MET A 243 6.51 -10.08 0.33
C MET A 243 6.20 -8.64 0.74
N ASP A 244 6.27 -7.72 -0.22
CA ASP A 244 5.88 -6.31 -0.09
C ASP A 244 4.59 -6.11 0.73
N VAL A 245 3.60 -6.98 0.53
CA VAL A 245 2.34 -7.02 1.28
C VAL A 245 2.55 -7.08 2.80
N GLN A 246 3.47 -7.90 3.31
CA GLN A 246 3.68 -8.05 4.75
C GLN A 246 4.22 -6.77 5.39
N LEU A 247 5.18 -6.12 4.73
CA LEU A 247 5.72 -4.85 5.21
C LEU A 247 4.62 -3.78 5.28
N PHE A 248 3.82 -3.66 4.22
CA PHE A 248 2.78 -2.64 4.18
C PHE A 248 1.67 -2.90 5.19
N LEU A 249 1.32 -4.16 5.46
CA LEU A 249 0.40 -4.53 6.53
C LEU A 249 0.98 -4.23 7.92
N ALA A 250 2.27 -4.49 8.14
CA ALA A 250 2.96 -4.18 9.39
C ALA A 250 3.01 -2.66 9.63
N LEU A 251 3.40 -1.88 8.62
CA LEU A 251 3.40 -0.42 8.67
C LEU A 251 1.99 0.12 8.94
N ARG A 252 0.98 -0.38 8.23
CA ARG A 252 -0.42 0.03 8.44
C ARG A 252 -0.88 -0.24 9.87
N SER A 253 -0.58 -1.43 10.39
CA SER A 253 -0.93 -1.80 11.77
C SER A 253 -0.21 -0.90 12.78
N PHE A 254 1.09 -0.67 12.57
CA PHE A 254 1.91 0.22 13.39
C PHE A 254 1.34 1.65 13.44
N PHE A 255 0.95 2.23 12.29
CA PHE A 255 0.39 3.58 12.25
C PHE A 255 -1.02 3.67 12.85
N ILE A 256 -1.85 2.64 12.65
CA ILE A 256 -3.18 2.59 13.29
C ILE A 256 -3.03 2.58 14.82
N THR A 257 -2.17 1.73 15.38
CA THR A 257 -1.95 1.65 16.82
C THR A 257 -1.29 2.91 17.38
N SER A 258 -0.32 3.47 16.66
CA SER A 258 0.49 4.59 17.17
C SER A 258 -0.23 5.94 17.04
N SER A 259 -1.07 6.12 16.01
CA SER A 259 -1.92 7.32 15.88
C SER A 259 -2.85 7.55 17.06
N GLN A 260 -3.19 6.48 17.80
CA GLN A 260 -4.03 6.55 19.00
C GLN A 260 -3.26 7.06 20.24
N ARG A 261 -1.93 6.95 20.25
CA ARG A 261 -1.11 7.18 21.45
C ARG A 261 -0.38 8.52 21.49
N LEU A 262 -0.46 9.35 20.44
CA LEU A 262 0.23 10.65 20.33
C LEU A 262 1.74 10.60 20.65
N GLN A 263 2.37 9.41 20.56
CA GLN A 263 3.77 9.22 20.88
C GLN A 263 4.67 9.54 19.67
N PRO A 264 5.96 9.88 19.88
CA PRO A 264 6.91 9.97 18.78
C PRO A 264 6.88 8.65 18.03
N MET A 265 6.79 8.72 16.71
CA MET A 265 6.85 7.54 15.87
C MET A 265 8.15 7.58 15.10
N LYS A 266 9.11 6.76 15.51
CA LYS A 266 10.24 6.39 14.68
C LYS A 266 10.03 4.96 14.22
N CYS A 267 9.85 4.79 12.92
CA CYS A 267 9.72 3.48 12.29
C CYS A 267 10.74 3.38 11.17
N LEU A 268 11.54 2.32 11.20
CA LEU A 268 12.42 1.94 10.11
C LEU A 268 12.03 0.54 9.68
N ALA A 269 11.59 0.41 8.44
CA ALA A 269 11.11 -0.85 7.91
C ALA A 269 11.81 -1.11 6.58
N CYS A 270 12.18 -2.36 6.30
CA CYS A 270 12.85 -2.70 5.05
C CYS A 270 12.41 -4.04 4.51
N TYR A 271 12.47 -4.18 3.19
CA TYR A 271 12.21 -5.41 2.47
C TYR A 271 13.10 -5.47 1.23
N ALA A 272 13.27 -6.65 0.68
CA ALA A 272 14.08 -6.87 -0.52
C ALA A 272 13.23 -7.51 -1.61
N ILE A 273 13.45 -7.07 -2.85
CA ILE A 273 12.77 -7.62 -4.03
C ILE A 273 13.79 -7.92 -5.14
N LEU A 274 13.39 -8.73 -6.12
CA LEU A 274 14.20 -8.95 -7.31
C LEU A 274 14.28 -7.67 -8.15
N ARG A 275 15.46 -7.39 -8.69
CA ARG A 275 15.71 -6.24 -9.56
C ARG A 275 15.03 -6.47 -10.91
N ASP A 276 14.26 -5.48 -11.36
CA ASP A 276 13.80 -5.43 -12.76
C ASP A 276 14.68 -4.42 -13.51
N PRO A 277 15.49 -4.85 -14.49
CA PRO A 277 16.39 -3.95 -15.21
C PRO A 277 15.67 -2.83 -15.97
N LYS A 278 14.35 -2.95 -16.20
CA LYS A 278 13.55 -1.91 -16.88
C LYS A 278 13.05 -0.82 -15.93
N VAL A 279 13.16 -1.02 -14.62
CA VAL A 279 12.69 -0.08 -13.61
C VAL A 279 13.89 0.52 -12.92
N ASN A 280 14.09 1.83 -13.06
CA ASN A 280 15.14 2.52 -12.32
C ASN A 280 14.75 2.71 -10.85
N TYR A 281 15.76 2.92 -9.99
CA TYR A 281 15.59 3.07 -8.54
C TYR A 281 14.62 4.19 -8.17
N ARG A 282 14.67 5.30 -8.91
CA ARG A 282 13.82 6.47 -8.64
C ARG A 282 12.36 6.23 -8.96
N SER A 283 12.04 5.57 -10.08
CA SER A 283 10.65 5.19 -10.40
C SER A 283 10.10 4.25 -9.35
N ARG A 284 10.95 3.37 -8.81
CA ARG A 284 10.59 2.46 -7.75
C ARG A 284 10.35 3.16 -6.41
N ALA A 285 11.23 4.09 -6.02
CA ALA A 285 11.03 4.91 -4.81
C ALA A 285 9.68 5.66 -4.87
N ARG A 286 9.32 6.21 -6.03
CA ARG A 286 8.02 6.86 -6.26
C ARG A 286 6.85 5.88 -6.17
N ALA A 287 6.97 4.70 -6.78
CA ALA A 287 5.93 3.67 -6.69
C ALA A 287 5.68 3.25 -5.23
N VAL A 288 6.74 3.10 -4.45
CA VAL A 288 6.64 2.81 -3.01
C VAL A 288 5.97 3.97 -2.27
N ALA A 289 6.38 5.22 -2.52
CA ALA A 289 5.72 6.39 -1.94
C ALA A 289 4.23 6.47 -2.33
N ASP A 290 3.89 6.10 -3.56
CA ASP A 290 2.50 6.01 -4.00
C ASP A 290 1.70 5.03 -3.14
N VAL A 291 2.21 3.81 -2.94
CA VAL A 291 1.59 2.78 -2.09
C VAL A 291 1.46 3.24 -0.64
N LEU A 292 2.52 3.83 -0.06
CA LEU A 292 2.51 4.39 1.30
C LEU A 292 1.36 5.39 1.50
N SER A 293 1.14 6.25 0.51
CA SER A 293 0.06 7.25 0.60
C SER A 293 -1.34 6.70 0.33
N THR A 294 -1.49 5.73 -0.58
CA THR A 294 -2.82 5.26 -1.02
C THR A 294 -3.32 4.11 -0.16
N GLU A 295 -2.46 3.15 0.14
CA GLU A 295 -2.83 1.91 0.83
C GLU A 295 -2.66 2.03 2.33
N ILE A 296 -1.54 2.60 2.78
CA ILE A 296 -1.26 2.81 4.21
C ILE A 296 -1.89 4.13 4.71
N LYS A 297 -2.30 5.01 3.79
CA LYS A 297 -2.90 6.32 4.09
C LYS A 297 -1.96 7.25 4.86
N LEU A 298 -0.65 7.11 4.66
CA LEU A 298 0.30 8.10 5.14
C LEU A 298 0.03 9.44 4.44
N ARG A 299 -0.14 10.50 5.23
CA ARG A 299 -0.47 11.83 4.73
C ARG A 299 0.81 12.57 4.38
N PHE A 300 1.11 12.66 3.09
CA PHE A 300 2.15 13.53 2.56
C PHE A 300 1.81 13.91 1.11
N LYS A 301 2.30 15.06 0.65
CA LYS A 301 2.11 15.48 -0.74
C LYS A 301 3.11 14.78 -1.65
N LYS A 302 2.63 13.84 -2.47
CA LYS A 302 3.42 13.16 -3.51
C LYS A 302 4.20 14.12 -4.41
N GLY A 303 3.59 15.26 -4.75
CA GLY A 303 4.18 16.28 -5.61
C GLY A 303 5.18 17.21 -4.92
N HIS A 304 5.25 17.21 -3.59
CA HIS A 304 6.14 18.07 -2.80
C HIS A 304 7.18 17.22 -2.08
N ARG A 305 8.18 16.79 -2.85
CA ARG A 305 9.39 16.19 -2.30
C ARG A 305 10.26 17.29 -1.72
N LEU A 306 10.72 17.08 -0.49
CA LEU A 306 11.71 17.97 0.12
C LEU A 306 13.08 17.75 -0.51
N PHE A 307 13.39 16.49 -0.80
CA PHE A 307 14.70 16.08 -1.30
C PHE A 307 14.58 14.82 -2.16
N SER A 308 15.43 14.71 -3.17
CA SER A 308 15.53 13.57 -4.08
C SER A 308 16.99 13.40 -4.47
N GLN A 309 17.58 12.27 -4.11
CA GLN A 309 18.94 11.88 -4.49
C GLN A 309 18.89 10.62 -5.34
N GLU A 310 19.65 10.60 -6.42
CA GLU A 310 19.76 9.47 -7.33
C GLU A 310 21.25 9.22 -7.56
N GLY A 311 21.69 8.01 -7.24
CA GLY A 311 23.02 7.51 -7.53
C GLY A 311 22.94 6.29 -8.44
N GLU A 312 24.08 5.79 -8.88
CA GLU A 312 24.14 4.64 -9.82
C GLU A 312 23.50 3.37 -9.26
N THR A 313 23.57 3.19 -7.94
CA THR A 313 23.13 1.99 -7.23
C THR A 313 22.02 2.26 -6.22
N HIS A 314 21.48 3.48 -6.17
CA HIS A 314 20.45 3.83 -5.20
C HIS A 314 19.62 5.05 -5.62
N ALA A 315 18.44 5.19 -5.03
CA ALA A 315 17.67 6.43 -5.03
C ALA A 315 17.05 6.65 -3.65
N GLN A 316 16.87 7.91 -3.27
CA GLN A 316 16.25 8.31 -2.02
C GLN A 316 15.33 9.50 -2.28
N ASP A 317 14.06 9.36 -1.91
CA ASP A 317 13.08 10.45 -1.92
C ASP A 317 12.62 10.73 -0.47
N MET A 318 12.55 12.02 -0.11
CA MET A 318 12.11 12.49 1.21
C MET A 318 10.87 13.37 1.08
N TYR A 319 9.89 13.11 1.94
CA TYR A 319 8.60 13.78 1.97
C TYR A 319 8.30 14.33 3.36
N MET A 320 7.58 15.45 3.43
CA MET A 320 7.07 16.01 4.68
C MET A 320 5.70 15.41 5.01
N CYS A 321 5.48 14.96 6.25
CA CYS A 321 4.17 14.55 6.70
C CYS A 321 3.24 15.77 6.81
N GLU A 322 2.01 15.57 6.31
CA GLU A 322 0.90 16.51 6.36
C GLU A 322 -0.19 16.02 7.31
N CYS A 323 0.19 15.19 8.27
CA CYS A 323 -0.67 14.87 9.38
C CYS A 323 -0.93 16.16 10.19
N ASN A 324 -2.21 16.53 10.31
CA ASN A 324 -2.64 17.69 11.08
C ASN A 324 -2.40 17.38 12.56
N ILE A 325 -1.60 18.18 13.23
CA ILE A 325 -1.64 18.23 14.69
C ILE A 325 -2.94 18.96 15.03
N PRO A 326 -3.83 18.39 15.87
CA PRO A 326 -5.03 19.10 16.30
C PRO A 326 -4.61 20.42 16.95
N SER A 327 -5.23 21.53 16.51
CA SER A 327 -4.89 22.92 16.90
C SER A 327 -4.98 23.21 18.40
N SER A 328 -5.50 22.26 19.19
CA SER A 328 -5.49 22.29 20.66
C SER A 328 -4.10 22.07 21.26
N VAL A 329 -3.15 21.55 20.47
CA VAL A 329 -1.75 21.35 20.88
C VAL A 329 -0.90 22.40 20.18
N ARG A 330 -1.05 23.67 20.59
CA ARG A 330 -0.14 24.72 20.15
C ARG A 330 1.22 24.50 20.80
N VAL A 331 2.16 23.97 20.03
CA VAL A 331 3.57 24.06 20.36
C VAL A 331 3.90 25.55 20.40
N PHE A 332 4.29 26.06 21.57
CA PHE A 332 4.71 27.45 21.75
C PHE A 332 5.79 27.79 20.72
N SER A 333 5.39 28.43 19.64
CA SER A 333 6.32 29.11 18.75
C SER A 333 6.85 30.31 19.50
N ARG A 334 8.15 30.56 19.42
CA ARG A 334 8.81 31.69 20.07
C ARG A 334 8.06 32.97 19.67
N PRO A 335 7.63 33.82 20.62
CA PRO A 335 6.73 34.95 20.33
C PRO A 335 7.36 36.05 19.46
N GLU A 336 8.66 35.98 19.16
CA GLU A 336 9.38 37.03 18.41
C GLU A 336 9.22 36.94 16.89
N ASP A 337 8.72 35.82 16.34
CA ASP A 337 8.54 35.64 14.89
C ASP A 337 7.08 35.85 14.40
N ALA A 338 6.20 36.39 15.25
CA ALA A 338 4.74 36.34 15.07
C ALA A 338 4.11 37.45 14.19
N GLN A 339 4.88 38.10 13.31
CA GLN A 339 4.34 39.09 12.36
C GLN A 339 4.53 38.64 10.90
N GLY A 340 3.95 37.48 10.56
CA GLY A 340 3.88 37.02 9.18
C GLY A 340 3.05 35.75 9.10
N ALA A 341 1.79 35.86 8.70
CA ALA A 341 0.85 34.76 8.62
C ALA A 341 1.37 33.61 7.72
N SER A 342 1.86 32.50 8.30
CA SER A 342 2.34 31.37 7.50
C SER A 342 1.86 30.01 8.01
N SER A 343 0.62 29.69 7.63
CA SER A 343 0.10 28.35 7.33
C SER A 343 -0.02 27.32 8.50
N PRO A 344 -1.07 26.49 8.47
CA PRO A 344 -1.50 25.68 9.61
C PRO A 344 -0.54 24.55 9.99
N ASP A 345 -0.31 24.41 11.30
CA ASP A 345 0.07 23.25 12.13
C ASP A 345 0.31 21.91 11.39
N ARG A 346 1.39 21.84 10.60
CA ARG A 346 1.90 20.55 10.12
C ARG A 346 2.84 19.99 11.17
N CYS A 347 2.79 18.67 11.38
CA CYS A 347 3.67 18.03 12.36
C CYS A 347 5.17 18.15 12.06
N GLY A 348 5.57 18.47 10.82
CA GLY A 348 6.96 18.52 10.42
C GLY A 348 7.67 17.16 10.39
N GLY A 349 6.92 16.05 10.51
CA GLY A 349 7.45 14.70 10.37
C GLY A 349 7.97 14.43 8.96
N LEU A 350 8.79 13.39 8.84
CA LEU A 350 9.50 13.03 7.62
C LEU A 350 9.22 11.59 7.24
N ILE A 351 9.09 11.37 5.94
CA ILE A 351 8.95 10.05 5.35
C ILE A 351 10.07 9.92 4.32
N ILE A 352 10.89 8.89 4.47
CA ILE A 352 12.09 8.65 3.67
C ILE A 352 11.91 7.31 2.99
N VAL A 353 11.99 7.30 1.67
CA VAL A 353 11.96 6.08 0.86
C VAL A 353 13.31 5.95 0.17
N ARG A 354 14.08 4.92 0.55
CA ARG A 354 15.37 4.58 -0.05
C ARG A 354 15.27 3.26 -0.78
N VAL A 355 15.75 3.23 -2.01
CA VAL A 355 15.90 2.01 -2.81
C VAL A 355 17.38 1.88 -3.12
N ALA A 356 17.98 0.74 -2.82
CA ALA A 356 19.40 0.48 -3.07
C ALA A 356 19.57 -0.89 -3.73
N TYR A 357 20.61 -1.08 -4.51
CA TYR A 357 21.04 -2.38 -5.00
C TYR A 357 21.30 -3.33 -3.84
N ASP A 358 20.89 -4.60 -3.98
CA ASP A 358 21.13 -5.64 -2.99
C ASP A 358 21.45 -6.97 -3.71
N ASP A 359 22.68 -7.46 -3.57
CA ASP A 359 23.15 -8.72 -4.14
C ASP A 359 22.99 -9.93 -3.21
N ARG A 360 22.41 -9.73 -2.02
CA ARG A 360 22.26 -10.78 -0.98
C ARG A 360 21.10 -11.75 -1.27
N HIS A 361 20.58 -11.70 -2.50
CA HIS A 361 19.77 -12.71 -3.19
C HIS A 361 20.04 -14.17 -2.75
N PRO A 362 19.25 -14.97 -2.01
CA PRO A 362 19.61 -16.37 -1.73
C PRO A 362 19.77 -17.21 -3.01
N SER A 363 19.12 -16.80 -4.10
CA SER A 363 19.29 -17.39 -5.44
C SER A 363 20.45 -16.81 -6.26
N GLY A 364 21.27 -15.92 -5.71
CA GLY A 364 22.33 -15.20 -6.42
C GLY A 364 21.85 -14.19 -7.48
N LEU A 365 20.55 -13.92 -7.56
CA LEU A 365 20.00 -12.94 -8.51
C LEU A 365 20.16 -11.52 -7.96
N PRO A 366 20.37 -10.51 -8.83
CA PRO A 366 20.41 -9.12 -8.39
C PRO A 366 19.06 -8.71 -7.81
N GLY A 367 19.08 -8.18 -6.59
CA GLY A 367 17.93 -7.65 -5.90
C GLY A 367 18.05 -6.16 -5.65
N GLU A 368 17.06 -5.64 -4.94
CA GLU A 368 17.01 -4.29 -4.45
C GLU A 368 16.44 -4.28 -3.03
N LYS A 369 17.11 -3.55 -2.14
CA LYS A 369 16.65 -3.28 -0.79
C LYS A 369 15.87 -1.98 -0.78
N ILE A 370 14.62 -2.07 -0.34
CA ILE A 370 13.75 -0.91 -0.13
C ILE A 370 13.67 -0.67 1.37
N THR A 371 13.97 0.55 1.79
CA THR A 371 13.92 1.00 3.18
C THR A 371 12.96 2.18 3.28
N VAL A 372 11.99 2.07 4.17
CA VAL A 372 11.04 3.12 4.51
C VAL A 372 11.33 3.58 5.93
N GLY A 373 11.77 4.82 6.06
CA GLY A 373 11.91 5.51 7.33
C GLY A 373 10.74 6.46 7.53
N VAL A 374 10.12 6.45 8.71
CA VAL A 374 9.15 7.45 9.13
C VAL A 374 9.60 8.00 10.47
N ASP A 375 9.90 9.29 10.49
CA ASP A 375 10.25 10.04 11.70
C ASP A 375 9.18 11.10 11.94
N HIS A 376 8.27 10.83 12.86
CA HIS A 376 7.26 11.77 13.28
C HIS A 376 7.64 12.31 14.65
N PRO A 377 7.89 13.64 14.78
CA PRO A 377 8.27 14.21 16.06
C PRO A 377 7.15 13.99 17.07
N THR A 378 7.53 13.73 18.32
CA THR A 378 6.59 13.80 19.44
C THR A 378 5.94 15.16 19.41
N GLN A 379 4.63 15.23 19.63
CA GLN A 379 4.06 16.45 20.17
C GLN A 379 4.70 16.63 21.53
N SER A 380 5.77 17.44 21.64
CA SER A 380 6.39 17.70 22.93
C SER A 380 5.24 18.08 23.84
N SER A 381 5.01 17.28 24.88
CA SER A 381 4.05 17.63 25.92
C SER A 381 4.50 19.01 26.39
N VAL A 382 3.79 20.05 25.95
CA VAL A 382 4.00 21.40 26.46
C VAL A 382 3.95 21.20 27.96
N PRO A 383 5.02 21.51 28.73
CA PRO A 383 4.96 21.42 30.17
C PRO A 383 3.74 22.23 30.55
N HIS A 384 2.71 21.55 31.07
CA HIS A 384 1.51 22.21 31.53
C HIS A 384 2.03 23.33 32.42
N PRO A 385 1.74 24.61 32.13
CA PRO A 385 2.19 25.69 32.99
C PRO A 385 1.73 25.27 34.38
N LEU A 386 2.70 24.98 35.25
CA LEU A 386 2.45 24.65 36.64
C LEU A 386 1.51 25.74 37.09
N GLN A 387 0.24 25.39 37.34
CA GLN A 387 -0.70 26.30 37.94
C GLN A 387 -0.06 26.67 39.26
N SER A 388 0.63 27.81 39.27
CA SER A 388 1.17 28.42 40.46
C SER A 388 -0.04 28.61 41.36
N SER A 389 -0.20 27.69 42.30
CA SER A 389 -1.23 27.73 43.31
C SER A 389 -0.87 28.88 44.21
N GLY A 390 -1.17 30.09 43.75
CA GLY A 390 -1.05 31.32 44.51
C GLY A 390 -2.09 31.28 45.61
N ALA A 391 -1.77 30.59 46.70
CA ALA A 391 -2.40 30.83 47.98
C ALA A 391 -1.94 32.21 48.45
N VAL A 392 -2.64 33.26 48.01
CA VAL A 392 -2.58 34.56 48.67
C VAL A 392 -3.24 34.39 50.03
N ARG A 393 -2.42 34.13 51.05
CA ARG A 393 -2.83 34.34 52.45
C ARG A 393 -2.93 35.84 52.66
N LEU A 394 -4.15 36.33 52.81
CA LEU A 394 -4.41 37.61 53.47
C LEU A 394 -4.02 37.48 54.94
N SER A 395 -3.03 38.26 55.33
CA SER A 395 -2.62 38.62 56.69
C SER A 395 -2.06 40.03 56.51
N SER A 396 -2.49 41.08 57.19
CA SER A 396 -3.33 41.30 58.35
C SER A 396 -3.90 42.72 58.25
#